data_AF-X1F000-F1
#
_entry.id   AF-X1F000-F1
#
_cell.length_a   1.000
_cell.length_b   1.000
_cell.length_c   1.000
_cell.angle_alpha   90.00
_cell.angle_beta   90.00
_cell.angle_gamma   90.00
#
_symmetry.space_group_name_H-M   'P 1'
#
loop_
_entity.id
_entity.type
_entity.pdbx_description
1 polymer ?
#
loop_
_entity_poly.entity_id
_entity_poly.type
_entity_poly.pdbx_seq_one_letter_code
_entity_poly.pdbx_strand_id
1 'polypeptide(L)'
;LYSDSAYLVKAMSEGWAERWRAHGWMRNKKERALNPDLWERLLQLCEYHEVEFTWIKGHAVSSENVRCDELAMQAAQQPDLPVDDGYEKGAKG
;
A
#
# COMPACT_ATOMS: atom_id res chain seq x y z
N LEU A 1 -9.31 6.45 -4.24
CA LEU A 1 -8.57 5.26 -3.77
C LEU A 1 -7.24 5.69 -3.18
N TYR A 2 -6.96 5.30 -1.94
CA TYR A 2 -5.72 5.65 -1.22
C TYR A 2 -4.74 4.48 -1.28
N SER A 3 -3.53 4.73 -1.76
CA SER A 3 -2.47 3.71 -1.81
C SER A 3 -1.15 4.34 -1.42
N ASP A 4 -0.38 3.61 -0.60
CA ASP A 4 1.00 3.92 -0.22
C ASP A 4 2.00 3.65 -1.35
N SER A 5 1.56 2.91 -2.37
CA SER A 5 2.36 2.53 -3.52
C SER A 5 2.46 3.70 -4.48
N ALA A 6 3.53 4.49 -4.31
CA ALA A 6 3.87 5.62 -5.19
C ALA A 6 3.90 5.23 -6.67
N TYR A 7 4.34 4.00 -6.97
CA TYR A 7 4.37 3.47 -8.34
C TYR A 7 2.96 3.33 -8.93
N LEU A 8 2.02 2.75 -8.18
CA LEU A 8 0.66 2.53 -8.65
C LEU A 8 -0.07 3.86 -8.84
N VAL A 9 0.06 4.76 -7.88
CA VAL A 9 -0.60 6.07 -7.96
C VAL A 9 -0.02 6.90 -9.10
N LYS A 10 1.30 6.95 -9.30
CA LYS A 10 1.88 7.63 -10.46
C LYS A 10 1.44 6.99 -11.77
N ALA A 11 1.40 5.66 -11.85
CA ALA A 11 1.01 4.98 -13.07
C ALA A 11 -0.46 5.25 -13.47
N MET A 12 -1.36 5.41 -12.49
CA MET A 12 -2.75 5.80 -12.73
C MET A 12 -2.89 7.31 -12.96
N SER A 13 -2.30 8.14 -12.10
CA SER A 13 -2.41 9.60 -12.16
C SER A 13 -1.73 10.22 -13.39
N GLU A 14 -0.59 9.67 -13.83
CA GLU A 14 0.11 10.12 -15.04
C GLU A 14 -0.34 9.38 -16.31
N GLY A 15 -1.32 8.47 -16.21
CA GLY A 15 -1.85 7.70 -17.34
C GLY A 15 -0.83 6.72 -17.96
N TRP A 16 0.16 6.24 -17.19
CA TRP A 16 1.13 5.27 -17.69
C TRP A 16 0.47 3.93 -18.00
N ALA A 17 -0.50 3.49 -17.18
CA ALA A 17 -1.21 2.24 -17.39
C ALA A 17 -1.93 2.20 -18.75
N GLU A 18 -2.57 3.30 -19.15
CA GLU A 18 -3.19 3.45 -20.47
C GLU A 18 -2.17 3.41 -21.60
N ARG A 19 -1.03 4.10 -21.44
CA ARG A 19 0.07 4.06 -22.42
C ARG A 19 0.63 2.65 -22.56
N TRP A 20 0.81 1.92 -21.47
CA TRP A 20 1.27 0.54 -21.52
C TRP A 20 0.28 -0.33 -22.26
N ARG A 21 -1.03 -0.21 -22.00
CA ARG A 21 -2.08 -0.92 -22.75
C ARG A 21 -1.97 -0.65 -24.25
N ALA A 22 -1.80 0.62 -24.66
CA ALA A 22 -1.62 0.99 -26.08
C ALA A 22 -0.32 0.43 -26.68
N HIS A 23 0.73 0.25 -25.88
CA HIS A 23 2.03 -0.30 -26.29
C HIS A 23 2.19 -1.80 -26.01
N GLY A 24 1.10 -2.56 -25.86
CA GLY A 24 1.17 -4.03 -25.67
C GLY A 24 1.76 -4.43 -24.31
N TRP A 25 1.47 -3.63 -23.28
CA TRP A 25 1.99 -3.74 -21.92
C TRP A 25 3.50 -3.56 -21.79
N MET A 26 4.11 -2.77 -22.66
CA MET A 26 5.53 -2.43 -22.59
C MET A 26 5.73 -1.16 -21.75
N ARG A 27 6.53 -1.26 -20.68
CA ARG A 27 6.89 -0.09 -19.87
C ARG A 27 7.87 0.81 -20.62
N ASN A 28 8.79 0.19 -21.35
CA ASN A 28 9.78 0.84 -22.20
C ASN A 28 10.20 -0.15 -23.30
N LYS A 29 11.13 0.22 -24.19
CA LYS A 29 11.54 -0.60 -25.34
C LYS A 29 12.18 -1.95 -24.96
N LYS A 30 12.54 -2.17 -23.68
CA LYS A 30 13.26 -3.36 -23.22
C LYS A 30 12.53 -4.13 -22.11
N GLU A 31 11.60 -3.50 -21.42
CA GLU A 31 10.96 -4.04 -20.23
C GLU A 31 9.44 -3.97 -20.34
N ARG A 32 8.80 -5.08 -19.99
CA ARG A 32 7.35 -5.20 -19.90
C ARG A 32 6.86 -4.60 -18.58
N ALA A 33 5.66 -4.05 -18.58
CA ALA A 33 4.98 -3.67 -17.36
C ALA A 33 4.79 -4.90 -16.45
N LEU A 34 4.95 -4.71 -15.15
CA LEU A 34 4.73 -5.75 -14.15
C LEU A 34 3.22 -5.98 -13.99
N ASN A 35 2.80 -7.24 -14.01
CA ASN A 35 1.41 -7.69 -13.82
C ASN A 35 0.40 -7.03 -14.80
N PRO A 36 0.60 -7.19 -16.12
CA PRO A 36 -0.25 -6.53 -17.13
C PRO A 36 -1.72 -6.97 -17.08
N ASP A 37 -1.97 -8.21 -16.65
CA ASP A 37 -3.29 -8.78 -16.39
C ASP A 37 -4.05 -8.03 -15.29
N LEU A 38 -3.36 -7.67 -14.19
CA LEU A 38 -3.97 -6.90 -13.10
C LEU A 38 -4.25 -5.45 -13.53
N TRP A 39 -3.34 -4.86 -14.31
CA TRP A 39 -3.55 -3.52 -14.87
C TRP A 39 -4.73 -3.47 -15.84
N GLU A 40 -4.89 -4.48 -16.69
CA GLU A 40 -6.03 -4.55 -17.61
C GLU A 40 -7.36 -4.56 -16.85
N ARG A 41 -7.44 -5.40 -15.82
CA ARG A 41 -8.63 -5.50 -14.98
C ARG A 41 -8.88 -4.22 -14.19
N LEU A 42 -7.83 -3.59 -13.69
CA LEU A 42 -7.93 -2.30 -12.99
C LEU A 42 -8.42 -1.19 -13.92
N LEU A 43 -7.86 -1.08 -15.13
CA LEU A 43 -8.27 -0.10 -16.12
C LEU A 43 -9.73 -0.30 -16.54
N GLN A 44 -10.15 -1.53 -16.78
CA GLN A 44 -11.57 -1.82 -17.05
C GLN A 44 -12.47 -1.33 -15.91
N LEU A 45 -12.12 -1.60 -14.66
CA LEU A 45 -12.90 -1.12 -13.51
C LEU A 45 -12.88 0.40 -13.39
N CYS A 46 -11.77 1.06 -13.74
CA CYS A 46 -11.65 2.52 -13.74
C CYS A 46 -12.34 3.18 -14.94
N GLU A 47 -12.63 2.46 -16.02
CA GLU A 47 -13.49 2.97 -17.11
C GLU A 47 -14.96 3.06 -16.66
N TYR A 48 -15.40 2.15 -15.79
CA TYR A 48 -16.77 2.16 -15.24
C TYR A 48 -16.93 3.08 -14.02
N HIS A 49 -15.86 3.31 -13.26
CA HIS A 49 -15.87 4.09 -12.04
C HIS A 49 -14.85 5.21 -12.11
N GLU A 50 -15.29 6.44 -11.84
CA GLU A 50 -14.39 7.59 -11.73
C GLU A 50 -13.57 7.45 -10.44
N VAL A 51 -12.38 6.84 -10.54
CA VAL A 51 -11.50 6.57 -9.39
C VAL A 51 -10.37 7.59 -9.37
N GLU A 52 -10.43 8.54 -8.43
CA GLU A 52 -9.28 9.39 -8.12
C GLU A 52 -8.25 8.63 -7.28
N PHE A 53 -7.01 8.55 -7.75
CA PHE A 53 -5.91 7.92 -7.01
C PHE A 53 -5.17 8.98 -6.21
N THR A 54 -5.28 8.92 -4.89
CA THR A 54 -4.54 9.83 -4.00
C THR A 54 -3.33 9.10 -3.45
N TRP A 55 -2.14 9.64 -3.75
CA TRP A 55 -0.91 9.12 -3.18
C TRP A 55 -0.81 9.58 -1.74
N ILE A 56 -0.90 8.64 -0.83
CA ILE A 56 -0.49 8.86 0.55
C ILE A 56 0.96 8.41 0.65
N LYS A 57 1.82 9.28 1.19
CA LYS A 57 3.16 8.84 1.59
C LYS A 57 2.94 7.69 2.57
N GLY A 58 3.58 6.54 2.37
CA GLY A 58 3.57 5.40 3.30
C GLY A 58 4.14 5.69 4.70
N HIS A 59 4.32 6.96 5.06
CA HIS A 59 4.63 7.49 6.39
C HIS A 59 4.15 8.95 6.54
N ALA A 60 3.15 9.39 5.78
CA ALA A 60 2.44 10.63 6.08
C ALA A 60 1.29 10.27 7.01
N VAL A 61 1.64 10.15 8.29
CA VAL A 61 0.82 10.48 9.45
C VAL A 61 -0.37 11.37 9.09
N SER A 62 -1.51 10.74 8.75
CA SER A 62 -2.80 11.35 9.02
C SER A 62 -2.82 11.63 10.53
N SER A 63 -3.27 12.81 10.93
CA SER A 63 -3.43 13.17 12.34
C SER A 63 -4.22 12.12 13.12
N GLU A 64 -5.09 11.39 12.41
CA GLU A 64 -5.89 10.28 12.93
C GLU A 64 -5.04 9.03 13.20
N ASN A 65 -4.04 8.75 12.35
CA ASN A 65 -3.10 7.65 12.54
C ASN A 65 -2.07 7.94 13.63
N VAL A 66 -1.60 9.19 13.76
CA VAL A 66 -0.75 9.60 14.90
C VAL A 66 -1.46 9.31 16.21
N ARG A 67 -2.76 9.65 16.30
CA ARG A 67 -3.53 9.46 17.52
C ARG A 67 -3.79 7.98 17.84
N CYS A 68 -4.01 7.14 16.84
CA CYS A 68 -4.09 5.68 17.06
C CYS A 68 -2.75 5.06 17.46
N ASP A 69 -1.64 5.49 16.86
CA ASP A 69 -0.29 5.01 17.20
C ASP A 69 0.13 5.48 18.61
N GLU A 70 -0.20 6.72 18.98
CA GLU A 70 -0.01 7.24 20.34
C GLU A 70 -0.83 6.46 21.37
N LEU A 71 -2.09 6.12 21.08
CA LEU A 71 -2.92 5.31 21.98
C LEU A 71 -2.38 3.87 22.11
N ALA A 72 -1.89 3.28 21.02
CA ALA A 72 -1.29 1.95 21.03
C ALA A 72 0.05 1.93 21.80
N MET A 73 0.90 2.95 21.64
CA MET A 73 2.13 3.10 22.42
C MET A 73 1.84 3.38 23.90
N GLN A 74 0.84 4.20 24.22
CA GLN A 74 0.44 4.44 25.62
C GLN A 74 -0.09 3.17 26.30
N ALA A 75 -0.84 2.34 25.57
CA ALA A 75 -1.27 1.03 26.07
C ALA A 75 -0.07 0.08 26.28
N ALA A 76 0.91 0.08 25.37
CA ALA A 76 2.11 -0.74 25.46
C ALA A 76 3.09 -0.28 26.56
N GLN A 77 3.02 0.98 27.01
CA GLN A 77 3.81 1.51 28.12
C GLN A 77 3.14 1.35 29.49
N GLN A 78 1.98 0.69 29.58
CA GLN A 78 1.42 0.38 30.90
C GLN A 78 2.32 -0.66 31.62
N PRO A 79 2.78 -0.36 32.85
CA PRO A 79 3.76 -1.18 33.58
C PRO A 79 3.17 -2.47 34.19
N ASP A 80 1.96 -2.87 33.80
CA ASP A 80 1.22 -4.02 34.36
C ASP A 80 0.75 -4.97 33.26
N LEU A 81 1.63 -5.26 32.30
CA LEU A 81 1.40 -6.33 31.33
C LEU A 81 1.48 -7.69 32.07
N PRO A 82 0.41 -8.51 32.05
CA PRO A 82 0.46 -9.83 32.67
C PRO A 82 1.51 -10.71 31.97
N VAL A 83 2.20 -11.53 32.77
CA VAL A 83 3.26 -12.43 32.31
C VAL A 83 2.76 -13.31 31.15
N ASP A 84 3.48 -13.25 30.03
CA ASP A 84 3.28 -14.14 28.90
C ASP A 84 4.08 -15.44 29.13
N ASP A 85 3.41 -16.45 29.69
CA ASP A 85 3.96 -17.80 29.91
C ASP A 85 4.46 -18.48 28.61
N GLY A 86 4.10 -17.97 27.43
CA GLY A 86 4.51 -18.50 26.13
C GLY A 86 5.95 -18.15 25.74
N TYR A 87 6.50 -17.03 26.21
CA TYR A 87 7.83 -16.56 25.83
C TYR A 87 8.96 -17.20 26.68
N GLU A 88 8.72 -17.50 27.96
CA GLU A 88 9.78 -18.03 28.85
C GLU A 88 10.14 -19.50 28.62
N LYS A 89 9.22 -20.34 28.09
CA LYS A 89 9.52 -21.75 27.84
C LYS A 89 10.38 -22.03 26.61
N GLY A 90 10.60 -21.04 25.74
CA GLY A 90 11.44 -21.17 24.54
C GLY A 90 12.93 -20.86 24.75
N ALA A 91 13.31 -20.24 25.88
CA ALA A 91 14.66 -19.74 26.12
C ALA A 91 15.57 -20.66 26.96
N LYS A 92 15.21 -21.95 27.10
CA LYS A 92 16.12 -22.98 27.62
C LYS A 92 16.32 -24.08 26.59
N GLY A 93 17.32 -23.88 25.75
CA GLY A 93 17.94 -24.85 24.86
C GLY A 93 19.29 -24.32 24.42
#